data_AF-A0A9D6YW18-F1
#
_entry.id   AF-A0A9D6YW18-F1
#
_cell.length_a   1.000
_cell.length_b   1.000
_cell.length_c   1.000
_cell.angle_alpha   90.00
_cell.angle_beta   90.00
_cell.angle_gamma   90.00
#
_symmetry.space_group_name_H-M   'P 1'
#
loop_
_entity.id
_entity.type
_entity.pdbx_description
1 polymer ?
#
loop_
_entity_poly.entity_id
_entity_poly.type
_entity_poly.pdbx_seq_one_letter_code
_entity_poly.pdbx_strand_id
1 'polypeptide(L)'
;MVYLAALRNSDSGRYQHHGLAMVFGEADADQAMRSSHERVFLDWLDLNLEQQRADLNLYMAEQSTPRRTLVENWIRLAPYRNVIPASASGAERALFIGDLELLLDLIRNECGGGVAGRAG
;
A
#
# COMPACT_ATOMS: atom_id res chain seq x y z
N MET A 1 -0.91 -5.55 3.95
CA MET A 1 -1.78 -4.69 3.12
C MET A 1 -1.67 -4.99 1.63
N VAL A 2 -0.52 -4.75 0.97
CA VAL A 2 -0.31 -4.93 -0.49
C VAL A 2 -0.66 -6.34 -1.00
N TYR A 3 -0.29 -7.40 -0.26
CA TYR A 3 -0.64 -8.78 -0.62
C TYR A 3 -2.15 -9.04 -0.66
N LEU A 4 -2.91 -8.54 0.33
CA LEU A 4 -4.37 -8.71 0.39
C LEU A 4 -5.05 -7.95 -0.76
N ALA A 5 -4.56 -6.75 -1.07
CA ALA A 5 -5.02 -6.00 -2.22
C ALA A 5 -4.78 -6.71 -3.55
N ALA A 6 -3.64 -7.41 -3.70
CA ALA A 6 -3.33 -8.19 -4.91
C ALA A 6 -4.27 -9.38 -5.14
N LEU A 7 -4.91 -9.90 -4.08
CA LEU A 7 -5.89 -11.00 -4.16
C LEU A 7 -7.30 -10.51 -4.51
N ARG A 8 -7.54 -9.20 -4.47
CA ARG A 8 -8.81 -8.59 -4.87
C ARG A 8 -8.85 -8.46 -6.39
N ASN A 9 -9.84 -9.06 -7.02
CA ASN A 9 -10.15 -8.82 -8.41
C ASN A 9 -10.65 -7.36 -8.57
N SER A 10 -10.01 -6.58 -9.45
CA SER A 10 -10.31 -5.15 -9.65
C SER A 10 -11.72 -4.89 -10.17
N ASP A 11 -12.26 -5.82 -10.96
CA ASP A 11 -13.50 -5.64 -11.73
C ASP A 11 -14.73 -6.02 -10.91
N SER A 12 -14.62 -7.09 -10.12
CA SER A 12 -15.70 -7.62 -9.28
C SER A 12 -15.58 -7.24 -7.80
N GLY A 13 -14.39 -6.82 -7.35
CA GLY A 13 -14.10 -6.53 -5.94
C GLY A 13 -14.03 -7.76 -5.02
N ARG A 14 -14.21 -8.98 -5.56
CA ARG A 14 -14.10 -10.25 -4.82
C ARG A 14 -12.65 -10.63 -4.60
N TYR A 15 -12.36 -11.22 -3.45
CA TYR A 15 -11.08 -11.85 -3.15
C TYR A 15 -11.09 -13.27 -3.66
N GLN A 16 -10.04 -13.66 -4.38
CA GLN A 16 -9.91 -15.01 -4.92
C GLN A 16 -8.64 -15.64 -4.36
N HIS A 17 -8.80 -16.67 -3.52
CA HIS A 17 -7.70 -17.48 -3.02
C HIS A 17 -8.05 -18.97 -3.13
N HIS A 18 -7.58 -19.61 -4.20
CA HIS A 18 -7.94 -20.98 -4.58
C HIS A 18 -7.73 -21.99 -3.43
N GLY A 19 -6.65 -21.88 -2.66
CA GLY A 19 -6.38 -22.78 -1.54
C GLY A 19 -7.34 -22.63 -0.35
N LEU A 20 -7.85 -21.41 -0.10
CA LEU A 20 -8.79 -21.16 1.00
C LEU A 20 -10.21 -21.55 0.59
N ALA A 21 -10.57 -21.28 -0.67
CA ALA A 21 -11.85 -21.66 -1.23
C ALA A 21 -12.06 -23.18 -1.25
N MET A 22 -11.00 -23.98 -1.46
CA MET A 22 -11.09 -25.44 -1.38
C MET A 22 -11.39 -25.98 0.03
N VAL A 23 -10.98 -25.26 1.09
CA VAL A 23 -11.12 -25.72 2.48
C VAL A 23 -12.39 -25.19 3.13
N PHE A 24 -12.76 -23.94 2.84
CA PHE A 24 -13.86 -23.23 3.52
C PHE A 24 -15.00 -22.81 2.58
N GLY A 25 -14.86 -23.01 1.27
CA GLY A 25 -15.79 -22.50 0.27
C GLY A 25 -15.49 -21.05 -0.16
N GLU A 26 -15.94 -20.67 -1.35
CA GLU A 26 -15.62 -19.36 -1.93
C GLU A 26 -16.17 -18.17 -1.14
N ALA A 27 -17.40 -18.29 -0.61
CA ALA A 27 -18.07 -17.19 0.08
C ALA A 27 -17.38 -16.87 1.42
N ASP A 28 -17.07 -17.89 2.21
CA ASP A 28 -16.42 -17.73 3.50
C ASP A 28 -14.97 -17.25 3.33
N ALA A 29 -14.27 -17.75 2.31
CA ALA A 29 -12.95 -17.26 1.95
C ALA A 29 -12.97 -15.78 1.52
N ASP A 30 -13.92 -15.35 0.67
CA ASP A 30 -14.06 -13.95 0.27
C ASP A 30 -14.34 -13.04 1.47
N GLN A 31 -15.27 -13.44 2.34
CA GLN A 31 -15.65 -12.65 3.51
C GLN A 31 -14.50 -12.53 4.52
N ALA A 32 -13.78 -13.62 4.80
CA ALA A 32 -12.63 -13.62 5.70
C ALA A 32 -11.50 -12.72 5.18
N MET A 33 -11.22 -12.77 3.87
CA MET A 33 -10.19 -11.95 3.24
C MET A 33 -10.58 -10.48 3.20
N ARG A 34 -11.85 -10.16 2.93
CA ARG A 34 -12.35 -8.77 3.00
C ARG A 34 -12.18 -8.19 4.40
N SER A 35 -12.62 -8.93 5.41
CA SER A 35 -12.56 -8.50 6.81
C SER A 35 -11.10 -8.32 7.27
N SER A 36 -10.21 -9.20 6.83
CA SER A 36 -8.78 -9.10 7.09
C SER A 36 -8.15 -7.89 6.39
N HIS A 37 -8.55 -7.59 5.15
CA HIS A 37 -8.03 -6.44 4.42
C HIS A 37 -8.49 -5.12 5.03
N GLU A 38 -9.77 -5.02 5.40
CA GLU A 38 -10.32 -3.86 6.12
C GLU A 38 -9.58 -3.62 7.42
N ARG A 39 -9.39 -4.67 8.24
CA ARG A 39 -8.69 -4.55 9.52
C ARG A 39 -7.26 -4.03 9.34
N VAL A 40 -6.48 -4.66 8.46
CA VAL A 40 -5.08 -4.25 8.21
C VAL A 40 -5.00 -2.83 7.62
N PHE A 41 -6.01 -2.40 6.86
CA PHE A 41 -6.08 -1.04 6.33
C PHE A 41 -6.36 -0.01 7.43
N LEU A 42 -7.27 -0.32 8.37
CA LEU A 42 -7.52 0.54 9.52
C LEU A 42 -6.33 0.58 10.47
N ASP A 43 -5.70 -0.57 10.74
CA ASP A 43 -4.48 -0.66 11.54
C ASP A 43 -3.36 0.22 10.94
N TRP A 44 -3.28 0.33 9.60
CA TRP A 44 -2.35 1.25 8.92
C TRP A 44 -2.72 2.73 9.15
N LEU A 45 -4.01 3.09 9.06
CA LEU A 45 -4.46 4.47 9.27
C LEU A 45 -4.24 4.95 10.71
N ASP A 46 -4.22 4.02 11.67
CA ASP A 46 -3.93 4.30 13.08
C ASP A 46 -2.43 4.53 13.35
N LEU A 47 -1.55 4.20 12.39
CA LEU A 47 -0.13 4.50 12.48
C LEU A 47 0.13 6.00 12.29
N ASN A 48 1.06 6.55 13.06
CA ASN A 48 1.57 7.89 12.78
C ASN A 48 2.45 7.88 11.51
N LEU A 49 2.71 9.07 10.94
CA LEU A 49 3.48 9.21 9.70
C LEU A 49 4.90 8.61 9.77
N GLU A 50 5.55 8.62 10.94
CA GLU A 50 6.89 8.03 11.10
C GLU A 50 6.84 6.50 10.98
N GLN A 51 5.85 5.88 11.60
CA GLN A 51 5.61 4.43 11.52
C GLN A 51 5.21 4.03 10.09
N GLN A 52 4.28 4.74 9.46
CA GLN A 52 3.89 4.49 8.07
C GLN A 52 5.11 4.59 7.14
N ARG A 53 5.99 5.59 7.36
CA ARG A 53 7.22 5.74 6.59
C ARG A 53 8.20 4.58 6.79
N ALA A 54 8.35 4.09 8.02
CA ALA A 54 9.21 2.95 8.33
C ALA A 54 8.75 1.70 7.57
N ASP A 55 7.45 1.41 7.61
CA ASP A 55 6.86 0.28 6.89
C ASP A 55 7.00 0.43 5.37
N LEU A 56 6.76 1.63 4.84
CA LEU A 56 6.94 1.91 3.42
C LEU A 56 8.39 1.69 2.98
N ASN A 57 9.36 2.09 3.80
CA ASN A 57 10.78 1.87 3.51
C ASN A 57 11.15 0.39 3.54
N LEU A 58 10.62 -0.39 4.49
CA LEU A 58 10.82 -1.84 4.55
C LEU A 58 10.26 -2.50 3.30
N TYR A 59 9.01 -2.17 2.93
CA TYR A 59 8.39 -2.66 1.71
C TYR A 59 9.24 -2.34 0.47
N MET A 60 9.72 -1.09 0.33
CA MET A 60 10.56 -0.70 -0.80
C MET A 60 11.91 -1.42 -0.83
N ALA A 61 12.49 -1.77 0.33
CA ALA A 61 13.77 -2.47 0.41
C ALA A 61 13.68 -3.95 -0.02
N GLU A 62 12.50 -4.56 0.07
CA GLU A 62 12.22 -5.91 -0.42
C GLU A 62 12.07 -5.99 -1.94
N GLN A 63 11.91 -4.85 -2.61
CA GLN A 63 11.72 -4.80 -4.06
C GLN A 63 13.05 -4.89 -4.81
N SER A 64 13.06 -5.66 -5.90
CA SER A 64 14.21 -5.73 -6.81
C SER A 64 14.45 -4.44 -7.63
N THR A 65 13.45 -3.55 -7.67
CA THR A 65 13.52 -2.27 -8.39
C THR A 65 14.25 -1.23 -7.54
N PRO A 66 15.20 -0.45 -8.11
CA PRO A 66 15.85 0.62 -7.38
C PRO A 66 14.84 1.58 -6.75
N ARG A 67 15.05 1.92 -5.48
CA ARG A 67 14.12 2.75 -4.68
C ARG A 67 13.67 4.02 -5.38
N ARG A 68 14.60 4.73 -6.04
CA ARG A 68 14.30 5.94 -6.81
C ARG A 68 13.28 5.67 -7.93
N THR A 69 13.54 4.68 -8.78
CA THR A 69 12.66 4.30 -9.89
C THR A 69 11.30 3.82 -9.37
N LEU A 70 11.28 3.08 -8.26
CA LEU A 70 10.05 2.63 -7.63
C LEU A 70 9.18 3.82 -7.18
N VAL A 71 9.76 4.80 -6.50
CA VAL A 71 9.07 6.00 -6.01
C VAL A 71 8.55 6.85 -7.17
N GLU A 72 9.37 7.09 -8.20
CA GLU A 72 8.96 7.83 -9.40
C GLU A 72 7.78 7.15 -10.10
N ASN A 73 7.80 5.82 -10.22
CA ASN A 73 6.70 5.05 -10.77
C ASN A 73 5.43 5.12 -9.91
N TRP A 74 5.57 5.07 -8.58
CA TRP A 74 4.43 5.13 -7.66
C TRP A 74 3.74 6.50 -7.68
N ILE A 75 4.51 7.58 -7.75
CA ILE A 75 3.97 8.94 -7.89
C ILE A 75 3.21 9.08 -9.22
N ARG A 76 3.77 8.55 -10.31
CA ARG A 76 3.18 8.68 -11.65
C ARG A 76 1.94 7.79 -11.86
N LEU A 77 1.99 6.54 -11.42
CA LEU A 77 0.96 5.53 -11.72
C LEU A 77 -0.06 5.36 -10.59
N ALA A 78 0.23 5.90 -9.40
CA ALA A 78 -0.60 5.79 -8.21
C ALA A 78 -1.12 4.37 -7.91
N PRO A 79 -0.27 3.32 -7.97
CA PRO A 79 -0.72 1.93 -7.78
C PRO A 79 -1.28 1.69 -6.38
N TYR A 80 -0.87 2.49 -5.39
CA TYR A 80 -1.36 2.46 -4.01
C TYR A 80 -2.88 2.70 -3.90
N ARG A 81 -3.52 3.35 -4.89
CA ARG A 81 -4.98 3.52 -4.91
C ARG A 81 -5.74 2.19 -4.98
N ASN A 82 -5.14 1.18 -5.60
CA ASN A 82 -5.70 -0.17 -5.68
C ASN A 82 -5.57 -0.95 -4.37
N VAL A 83 -4.77 -0.44 -3.42
CA VAL A 83 -4.56 -1.06 -2.12
C VAL A 83 -5.69 -0.72 -1.15
N ILE A 84 -6.52 0.27 -1.46
CA ILE A 84 -7.61 0.68 -0.58
C ILE A 84 -8.79 -0.30 -0.67
N PRO A 85 -9.29 -0.86 0.45
CA PRO A 85 -10.48 -1.71 0.46
C PRO A 85 -11.68 -1.04 -0.19
N ALA A 86 -12.57 -1.81 -0.82
CA ALA A 86 -13.78 -1.28 -1.47
C ALA A 86 -14.71 -0.55 -0.48
N SER A 87 -14.76 -1.04 0.75
CA SER A 87 -15.56 -0.55 1.88
C SER A 87 -15.03 0.71 2.55
N ALA A 88 -13.79 1.12 2.27
CA ALA A 88 -13.22 2.32 2.86
C ALA A 88 -14.05 3.56 2.48
N SER A 89 -14.40 4.34 3.50
CA SER A 89 -15.11 5.61 3.38
C SER A 89 -14.30 6.65 2.60
N GLY A 90 -14.97 7.75 2.20
CA GLY A 90 -14.30 8.86 1.53
C GLY A 90 -13.21 9.52 2.38
N ALA A 91 -13.42 9.62 3.69
CA ALA A 91 -12.44 10.21 4.62
C ALA A 91 -11.21 9.32 4.79
N GLU A 92 -11.39 8.02 5.00
CA GLU A 92 -10.29 7.06 5.11
C GLU A 92 -9.47 6.97 3.83
N ARG A 93 -10.13 7.01 2.66
CA ARG A 93 -9.46 7.10 1.35
C ARG A 93 -8.60 8.35 1.24
N ALA A 94 -9.15 9.50 1.61
CA ALA A 94 -8.45 10.77 1.53
C ALA A 94 -7.24 10.81 2.46
N LEU A 95 -7.39 10.30 3.70
CA LEU A 95 -6.30 10.20 4.67
C LEU A 95 -5.17 9.31 4.14
N PHE A 96 -5.49 8.09 3.71
CA PHE A 96 -4.50 7.18 3.14
C PHE A 96 -3.75 7.79 1.96
N ILE A 97 -4.48 8.37 0.99
CA ILE A 97 -3.87 8.95 -0.21
C ILE A 97 -2.97 10.13 0.17
N GLY A 98 -3.44 11.03 1.03
CA GLY A 98 -2.69 12.21 1.46
C GLY A 98 -1.39 11.83 2.18
N ASP A 99 -1.47 10.89 3.12
CA ASP A 99 -0.29 10.41 3.84
C ASP A 99 0.72 9.74 2.89
N LEU A 100 0.25 8.86 2.00
CA LEU A 100 1.14 8.19 1.05
C LEU A 100 1.79 9.16 0.05
N GLU A 101 1.04 10.12 -0.48
CA GLU A 101 1.59 11.14 -1.39
C GLU A 101 2.66 11.99 -0.68
N LEU A 102 2.41 12.41 0.56
CA LEU A 102 3.39 13.12 1.38
C LEU A 102 4.66 12.30 1.60
N LEU A 103 4.52 11.03 1.99
CA LEU A 103 5.65 10.13 2.23
C LEU A 103 6.47 9.88 0.96
N LEU A 104 5.81 9.68 -0.18
CA LEU A 104 6.47 9.49 -1.47
C LEU A 104 7.26 10.73 -1.89
N ASP A 105 6.70 11.93 -1.68
CA ASP A 105 7.39 13.19 -1.97
C ASP A 105 8.63 13.39 -1.07
N LEU A 106 8.52 13.07 0.22
CA LEU A 106 9.67 13.10 1.15
C LEU A 106 10.78 12.14 0.70
N ILE A 107 10.43 10.89 0.38
CA ILE A 107 11.40 9.88 -0.07
C ILE A 107 12.03 10.28 -1.42
N ARG A 108 11.24 10.85 -2.34
CA ARG A 108 11.76 11.35 -3.63
C ARG A 108 12.83 12.40 -3.42
N ASN A 109 12.60 13.35 -2.51
CA ASN A 109 13.55 14.42 -2.21
C ASN A 109 14.86 13.86 -1.65
N GLU A 110 14.80 12.82 -0.83
CA GLU A 110 15.99 12.13 -0.30
C GLU A 110 16.75 11.37 -1.39
N CYS A 111 16.05 10.77 -2.35
CA CYS A 111 16.66 10.13 -3.51
C CYS A 111 17.27 11.14 -4.50
N GLY A 112 16.83 12.40 -4.47
CA GLY A 112 17.35 13.50 -5.27
C GLY A 112 18.51 14.27 -4.61
N GLY A 113 18.55 14.29 -3.27
CA GLY A 113 19.55 15.02 -2.48
C GLY A 113 20.96 14.41 -2.44
N GLY A 114 21.21 13.38 -3.24
CA GLY A 114 22.46 12.64 -3.26
C GLY A 114 23.66 13.33 -3.92
N VAL A 115 23.72 14.65 -4.13
CA VAL A 115 24.96 15.41 -4.43
C VAL A 115 24.79 16.91 -4.13
N ALA A 116 24.79 17.34 -2.86
CA ALA A 116 25.00 18.75 -2.51
C ALA A 116 25.39 18.91 -1.03
N GLY A 117 26.57 18.43 -0.64
CA GLY A 117 27.00 18.59 0.74
C GLY A 117 28.36 17.98 1.03
N ARG A 118 29.41 18.54 0.41
CA ARG A 118 30.79 18.66 0.95
C ARG A 118 31.75 19.19 -0.12
N ALA A 119 31.68 20.50 -0.34
CA ALA A 119 32.82 21.31 -0.78
C ALA A 119 32.68 22.65 -0.04
N GLY A 120 33.63 22.91 0.85
CA GLY A 120 33.65 24.02 1.79
C GLY A 120 34.70 23.73 2.84
#